data_AF-A0A5T7UKJ8-F1
#
_entry.id   AF-A0A5T7UKJ8-F1
#
_cell.length_a   1.000
_cell.length_b   1.000
_cell.length_c   1.000
_cell.angle_alpha   90.00
_cell.angle_beta   90.00
_cell.angle_gamma   90.00
#
_symmetry.space_group_name_H-M   'P 1'
#
loop_
_entity.id
_entity.type
_entity.pdbx_description
1 polymer ?
#
loop_
_entity_poly.entity_id
_entity_poly.type
_entity_poly.pdbx_seq_one_letter_code
_entity_poly.pdbx_strand_id
1 'polypeptide(L)'
;MGVVTLDVAEWKSKYPQYNALTDQQVEDLFYAATTYLENTPQSVITDEEKRKYFLYLLTAHLACLFYVDANGNGGVTGMVGRLSSASEGSVSVGSAMSNVPFNAEFFLQSPYGFTFWQATKIYRMGFYRGRCR
;
A
#
# COMPACT_ATOMS: atom_id res chain seq x y z
N MET A 1 15.17 17.23 -7.43
CA MET A 1 14.14 16.74 -6.50
C MET A 1 12.81 16.82 -7.22
N GLY A 2 12.46 15.73 -7.88
CA GLY A 2 11.29 15.57 -8.72
C GLY A 2 10.08 15.05 -7.97
N VAL A 3 8.93 15.25 -8.59
CA VAL A 3 7.65 14.62 -8.27
C VAL A 3 7.61 13.29 -9.02
N VAL A 4 7.23 12.20 -8.34
CA VAL A 4 7.03 10.91 -9.01
C VAL A 4 5.78 11.00 -9.87
N THR A 5 5.93 10.83 -11.18
CA THR A 5 4.82 10.68 -12.12
C THR A 5 4.44 9.20 -12.23
N LEU A 6 3.15 8.90 -12.13
CA LEU A 6 2.62 7.56 -12.33
C LEU A 6 2.77 7.15 -13.80
N ASP A 7 3.36 5.99 -14.04
CA ASP A 7 3.26 5.27 -15.31
C ASP A 7 2.29 4.10 -15.11
N VAL A 8 1.08 4.26 -15.64
CA VAL A 8 -0.01 3.27 -15.51
C VAL A 8 0.34 1.95 -16.19
N ALA A 9 1.01 1.99 -17.34
CA ALA A 9 1.38 0.80 -18.09
C ALA A 9 2.45 0.00 -17.33
N GLU A 10 3.45 0.69 -16.77
CA GLU A 10 4.45 0.05 -15.92
C GLU A 10 3.82 -0.55 -14.66
N TRP A 11 2.90 0.17 -14.02
CA TRP A 11 2.22 -0.32 -12.82
C TRP A 11 1.39 -1.57 -13.11
N LYS A 12 0.60 -1.56 -14.19
CA LYS A 12 -0.18 -2.73 -14.64
C LYS A 12 0.73 -3.90 -15.03
N SER A 13 1.90 -3.64 -15.62
CA SER A 13 2.87 -4.69 -15.91
C SER A 13 3.47 -5.32 -14.64
N LYS A 14 3.64 -4.55 -13.56
CA LYS A 14 4.12 -5.06 -12.26
C LYS A 14 3.04 -5.79 -11.47
N TYR A 15 1.78 -5.36 -11.63
CA TYR A 15 0.62 -5.93 -10.95
C TYR A 15 -0.43 -6.40 -11.98
N PRO A 16 -0.13 -7.45 -12.77
CA PRO A 16 -0.99 -7.91 -13.88
C PRO A 16 -2.39 -8.33 -13.42
N GLN A 17 -2.53 -8.66 -12.14
CA GLN A 17 -3.78 -9.08 -11.53
C GLN A 17 -4.83 -7.94 -11.46
N TYR A 18 -4.37 -6.68 -11.47
CA TYR A 18 -5.21 -5.47 -11.53
C TYR A 18 -5.34 -4.87 -12.94
N ASN A 19 -4.97 -5.61 -13.98
CA ASN A 19 -5.03 -5.13 -15.37
C ASN A 19 -6.46 -4.81 -15.84
N ALA A 20 -7.48 -5.36 -15.17
CA ALA A 20 -8.89 -5.08 -15.43
C ALA A 20 -9.34 -3.66 -14.98
N LEU A 21 -8.55 -2.97 -14.14
CA LEU A 21 -8.86 -1.60 -13.71
C LEU A 21 -8.68 -0.62 -14.87
N THR A 22 -9.55 0.38 -14.95
CA THR A 22 -9.39 1.46 -15.94
C THR A 22 -8.21 2.36 -15.55
N ASP A 23 -7.62 3.03 -16.53
CA ASP A 23 -6.47 3.91 -16.26
C ASP A 23 -6.84 5.02 -15.27
N GLN A 24 -8.04 5.58 -15.39
CA GLN A 24 -8.59 6.55 -14.45
C GLN A 24 -8.67 6.01 -13.01
N GLN A 25 -9.09 4.76 -12.82
CA GLN A 25 -9.14 4.15 -11.48
C GLN A 25 -7.74 4.03 -10.87
N VAL A 26 -6.74 3.69 -11.67
CA VAL A 26 -5.35 3.60 -11.20
C VAL A 26 -4.81 4.98 -10.84
N GLU A 27 -5.14 6.02 -11.61
CA GLU A 27 -4.79 7.41 -11.29
C GLU A 27 -5.41 7.90 -9.99
N ASP A 28 -6.71 7.65 -9.77
CA ASP A 28 -7.40 7.98 -8.52
C ASP A 28 -6.78 7.25 -7.31
N LEU A 29 -6.47 5.96 -7.46
CA LEU A 29 -5.79 5.18 -6.42
C LEU A 29 -4.39 5.69 -6.13
N PHE A 30 -3.66 6.15 -7.15
CA PHE A 30 -2.35 6.77 -6.98
C PHE A 30 -2.45 8.12 -6.27
N TYR A 31 -3.43 8.94 -6.62
CA TYR A 31 -3.71 10.19 -5.91
C TYR A 31 -4.01 9.92 -4.43
N ALA A 32 -4.85 8.93 -4.13
CA ALA A 32 -5.08 8.49 -2.77
C ALA A 32 -3.79 8.01 -2.07
N ALA A 33 -2.93 7.26 -2.76
CA ALA A 33 -1.63 6.83 -2.24
C ALA A 33 -0.71 8.01 -1.88
N THR A 34 -0.75 9.12 -2.63
CA THR A 34 0.02 10.33 -2.31
C THR A 34 -0.42 11.04 -1.04
N THR A 35 -1.63 10.75 -0.53
CA THR A 35 -2.11 11.27 0.76
C THR A 35 -1.41 10.57 1.94
N TYR A 36 -1.04 9.30 1.76
CA TYR A 36 -0.31 8.53 2.78
C TYR A 36 1.20 8.77 2.74
N LEU A 37 1.75 9.02 1.55
CA LEU A 37 3.16 9.30 1.34
C LEU A 37 3.33 10.54 0.50
N GLU A 38 3.93 11.59 1.09
CA GLU A 38 4.15 12.84 0.38
C GLU A 38 5.00 12.64 -0.87
N ASN A 39 4.46 13.06 -2.02
CA ASN A 39 5.12 13.05 -3.31
C ASN A 39 5.73 14.43 -3.66
N THR A 40 6.10 15.20 -2.65
CA THR A 40 6.75 16.50 -2.82
C THR A 40 8.27 16.35 -2.75
N PRO A 41 9.04 17.34 -3.23
CA PRO A 41 10.49 17.39 -3.02
C PRO A 41 10.89 17.18 -1.56
N GLN A 42 10.09 17.66 -0.60
CA GLN A 42 10.39 17.62 0.82
C GLN A 42 10.10 16.26 1.49
N SER A 43 9.68 15.26 0.72
CA SER A 43 9.43 13.91 1.22
C SER A 43 10.61 13.34 2.01
N VAL A 44 10.31 12.57 3.06
CA VAL A 44 11.32 11.90 3.90
C VAL A 44 12.20 10.96 3.07
N ILE A 45 11.62 10.38 2.01
CA ILE A 45 12.32 9.53 1.05
C ILE A 45 12.85 10.44 -0.06
N THR A 46 14.14 10.76 -0.01
CA THR A 46 14.82 11.64 -0.97
C THR A 46 15.08 10.97 -2.32
N ASP A 47 15.14 9.64 -2.34
CA ASP A 47 15.38 8.82 -3.53
C ASP A 47 14.08 8.62 -4.31
N GLU A 48 14.05 9.11 -5.56
CA GLU A 48 12.86 9.12 -6.41
C GLU A 48 12.43 7.71 -6.83
N GLU A 49 13.36 6.80 -7.09
CA GLU A 49 13.05 5.41 -7.45
C GLU A 49 12.46 4.65 -6.26
N LYS A 50 13.03 4.84 -5.07
CA LYS A 50 12.46 4.26 -3.84
C LYS A 50 11.07 4.81 -3.57
N ARG A 51 10.87 6.12 -3.74
CA ARG A 51 9.56 6.76 -3.54
C ARG A 51 8.53 6.19 -4.50
N LYS A 52 8.90 6.02 -5.78
CA LYS A 52 8.04 5.40 -6.80
C LYS A 52 7.65 3.99 -6.41
N TYR A 53 8.61 3.17 -5.98
CA TYR A 53 8.33 1.81 -5.52
C TYR A 53 7.32 1.77 -4.36
N PHE A 54 7.48 2.67 -3.37
CA PHE A 54 6.58 2.74 -2.23
C PHE A 54 5.18 3.24 -2.60
N LEU A 55 5.07 4.23 -3.47
CA LEU A 55 3.78 4.69 -3.99
C LEU A 55 3.07 3.58 -4.77
N TYR A 56 3.79 2.82 -5.59
CA TYR A 56 3.24 1.71 -6.36
C TYR A 56 2.71 0.59 -5.45
N LEU A 57 3.42 0.29 -4.36
CA LEU A 57 2.95 -0.64 -3.32
C LEU A 57 1.69 -0.14 -2.62
N LEU A 58 1.60 1.16 -2.31
CA LEU A 58 0.40 1.76 -1.71
C LEU A 58 -0.79 1.74 -2.67
N THR A 59 -0.58 2.06 -3.94
CA THR A 59 -1.62 1.96 -4.97
C THR A 59 -2.14 0.52 -5.08
N ALA A 60 -1.25 -0.48 -5.05
CA ALA A 60 -1.64 -1.90 -5.04
C ALA A 60 -2.35 -2.32 -3.75
N HIS A 61 -1.96 -1.76 -2.60
CA HIS A 61 -2.66 -1.97 -1.33
C HIS A 61 -4.10 -1.44 -1.40
N LEU A 62 -4.29 -0.21 -1.89
CA LEU A 62 -5.62 0.38 -2.05
C LEU A 62 -6.45 -0.38 -3.09
N ALA A 63 -5.83 -0.81 -4.19
CA ALA A 63 -6.47 -1.68 -5.19
C ALA A 63 -7.00 -2.97 -4.55
N CYS A 64 -6.19 -3.62 -3.71
CA CYS A 64 -6.58 -4.83 -2.98
C CYS A 64 -7.76 -4.62 -2.00
N LEU A 65 -7.88 -3.42 -1.44
CA LEU A 65 -8.95 -3.10 -0.49
C LEU A 65 -10.27 -2.76 -1.19
N PHE A 66 -10.22 -1.97 -2.26
CA PHE A 66 -11.42 -1.44 -2.92
C PHE A 66 -11.90 -2.27 -4.10
N TYR A 67 -11.01 -3.05 -4.72
CA TYR A 67 -11.31 -3.82 -5.92
C TYR A 67 -11.03 -5.31 -5.71
N VAL A 68 -11.80 -6.12 -6.42
CA VAL A 68 -11.59 -7.56 -6.51
C VAL A 68 -10.56 -7.82 -7.60
N ASP A 69 -9.57 -8.64 -7.27
CA ASP A 69 -8.55 -9.08 -8.22
C ASP A 69 -9.09 -10.06 -9.27
N ALA A 70 -8.36 -10.26 -10.37
CA ALA A 70 -8.68 -11.27 -11.39
C ALA A 70 -8.83 -12.70 -10.81
N ASN A 71 -8.17 -13.00 -9.69
CA ASN A 71 -8.28 -14.30 -9.00
C ASN A 71 -9.46 -14.37 -8.01
N GLY A 72 -10.30 -13.34 -7.92
CA GLY A 72 -11.39 -13.26 -6.95
C GLY A 72 -10.93 -12.95 -5.52
N ASN A 73 -9.66 -12.56 -5.33
CA ASN A 73 -9.12 -12.17 -4.04
C ASN A 73 -9.16 -10.63 -3.86
N GLY A 74 -9.57 -10.15 -2.68
CA GLY A 74 -9.65 -8.72 -2.39
C GLY A 74 -11.04 -8.13 -2.63
N GLY A 75 -11.23 -6.88 -2.22
CA GLY A 75 -12.48 -6.14 -2.40
C GLY A 75 -13.68 -6.74 -1.66
N VAL A 76 -13.66 -6.80 -0.33
CA VAL A 76 -14.93 -6.95 0.40
C VAL A 76 -15.60 -5.58 0.45
N THR A 77 -16.41 -5.31 -0.57
CA THR A 77 -17.20 -4.07 -0.65
C THR A 77 -18.05 -3.93 0.61
N GLY A 78 -17.66 -3.03 1.52
CA GLY A 78 -18.41 -2.70 2.73
C GLY A 78 -17.86 -3.22 4.06
N MET A 79 -16.72 -3.93 4.10
CA MET A 79 -16.14 -4.42 5.36
C MET A 79 -14.84 -3.71 5.73
N VAL A 80 -14.93 -2.79 6.69
CA VAL A 80 -13.80 -2.05 7.26
C VAL A 80 -13.55 -2.59 8.67
N GLY A 81 -12.42 -3.28 8.88
CA GLY A 81 -12.05 -3.84 10.19
C GLY A 81 -11.27 -5.15 10.07
N ARG A 82 -10.63 -5.60 11.16
CA ARG A 82 -9.95 -6.91 11.19
C ARG A 82 -10.98 -8.02 10.96
N LEU A 83 -10.83 -8.74 9.86
CA LEU A 83 -11.39 -10.08 9.72
C LEU A 83 -10.65 -11.00 10.69
N SER A 84 -11.16 -11.14 11.92
CA SER A 84 -10.61 -12.08 12.90
C SER A 84 -10.97 -13.54 12.58
N SER A 85 -11.88 -13.76 11.64
CA SER A 85 -12.33 -15.07 11.15
C SER A 85 -13.16 -14.92 9.88
N ALA A 86 -12.84 -15.67 8.82
CA ALA A 86 -13.78 -16.00 7.76
C ALA A 86 -13.93 -17.53 7.76
N SER A 87 -15.14 -18.02 8.03
CA SER A 87 -15.44 -19.46 8.02
C SER A 87 -16.18 -19.81 6.73
N GLU A 88 -15.44 -20.22 5.70
CA GLU A 88 -15.99 -21.04 4.62
C GLU A 88 -15.51 -22.48 4.89
N GLY A 89 -16.45 -23.41 5.11
CA GLY A 89 -16.25 -24.86 5.17
C GLY A 89 -14.87 -25.37 5.62
N SER A 90 -14.71 -25.68 6.92
CA SER A 90 -13.60 -26.47 7.48
C SER A 90 -12.16 -25.98 7.26
N VAL A 91 -11.93 -24.72 6.88
CA VAL A 91 -10.59 -24.09 6.92
C VAL A 91 -10.67 -22.68 7.49
N SER A 92 -10.47 -22.54 8.80
CA SER A 92 -10.33 -21.24 9.45
C SER A 92 -8.85 -20.87 9.54
N VAL A 93 -8.38 -19.93 8.71
CA VAL A 93 -7.02 -19.38 8.82
C VAL A 93 -7.07 -18.08 9.64
N GLY A 94 -6.71 -18.17 10.92
CA GLY A 94 -6.54 -17.01 11.78
C GLY A 94 -5.08 -16.55 11.78
N SER A 95 -4.70 -15.62 10.89
CA SER A 95 -3.39 -14.97 10.94
C SER A 95 -3.43 -13.76 11.86
N ALA A 96 -3.30 -13.99 13.18
CA ALA A 96 -3.22 -12.91 14.15
C ALA A 96 -1.75 -12.53 14.42
N MET A 97 -1.32 -11.37 13.92
CA MET A 97 -0.07 -10.75 14.33
C MET A 97 -0.32 -10.07 15.68
N SER A 98 0.17 -10.65 16.78
CA SER A 98 0.03 -10.08 18.12
C SER A 98 0.97 -8.88 18.31
N ASN A 99 0.56 -7.84 19.04
CA ASN A 99 1.31 -6.61 19.36
C ASN A 99 1.59 -5.63 18.20
N VAL A 100 0.64 -5.47 17.28
CA VAL A 100 0.71 -4.42 16.25
C VAL A 100 0.26 -3.08 16.84
N PRO A 101 1.03 -1.98 16.70
CA PRO A 101 0.56 -0.66 17.11
C PRO A 101 -0.69 -0.28 16.31
N PHE A 102 -1.68 0.34 16.94
CA PHE A 102 -2.98 0.70 16.34
C PHE A 102 -2.87 1.39 14.96
N ASN A 103 -1.77 2.12 14.74
CA ASN A 103 -1.48 2.87 13.51
C ASN A 103 -1.06 1.99 12.31
N ALA A 104 -0.80 0.69 12.51
CA ALA A 104 -0.35 -0.23 11.47
C ALA A 104 -1.46 -1.15 10.95
N GLU A 105 -2.62 -1.19 11.62
CA GLU A 105 -3.73 -2.09 11.31
C GLU A 105 -4.25 -1.96 9.87
N PHE A 106 -4.25 -0.75 9.31
CA PHE A 106 -4.65 -0.51 7.91
C PHE A 106 -3.73 -1.24 6.93
N PHE A 107 -2.42 -1.09 7.12
CA PHE A 107 -1.42 -1.65 6.22
C PHE A 107 -1.33 -3.18 6.29
N LEU A 108 -1.74 -3.80 7.39
CA LEU A 108 -1.75 -5.25 7.54
C LEU A 108 -2.86 -5.96 6.75
N GLN A 109 -3.81 -5.24 6.19
CA GLN A 109 -4.95 -5.82 5.46
C GLN A 109 -4.57 -6.41 4.09
N SER A 110 -3.35 -6.16 3.60
CA SER A 110 -2.87 -6.75 2.34
C SER A 110 -1.36 -7.06 2.41
N PRO A 111 -0.85 -8.01 1.60
CA PRO A 111 0.59 -8.28 1.53
C PRO A 111 1.40 -7.07 1.04
N TYR A 112 0.81 -6.23 0.19
CA TYR A 112 1.45 -5.00 -0.32
C TYR A 112 1.61 -3.96 0.79
N GLY A 113 0.55 -3.74 1.57
CA GLY A 113 0.56 -2.85 2.72
C GLY A 113 1.52 -3.33 3.80
N PHE A 114 1.60 -4.65 4.06
CA PHE A 114 2.57 -5.22 5.01
C PHE A 114 4.00 -4.95 4.57
N THR A 115 4.30 -5.20 3.29
CA THR A 115 5.63 -4.95 2.71
C THR A 115 5.99 -3.47 2.80
N PHE A 116 5.07 -2.57 2.43
CA PHE A 116 5.24 -1.13 2.60
C PHE A 116 5.52 -0.77 4.07
N TRP A 117 4.74 -1.34 4.99
CA TRP A 117 4.90 -1.08 6.41
C TRP A 117 6.25 -1.58 6.90
N GLN A 118 6.72 -2.76 6.54
CA GLN A 118 8.04 -3.23 7.00
C GLN A 118 9.19 -2.42 6.40
N ALA A 119 9.13 -2.13 5.11
CA ALA A 119 10.19 -1.41 4.41
C ALA A 119 10.29 0.05 4.83
N THR A 120 9.18 0.69 5.22
CA THR A 120 9.20 2.08 5.72
C THR A 120 9.59 2.22 7.19
N LYS A 121 9.90 1.12 7.89
CA LYS A 121 10.29 1.15 9.32
C LYS A 121 11.44 2.13 9.59
N ILE A 122 12.45 2.17 8.73
CA ILE A 122 13.62 3.05 8.86
C ILE A 122 13.20 4.53 8.84
N TYR A 123 12.18 4.88 8.05
CA TYR A 123 11.74 6.26 7.89
C TYR A 123 10.79 6.77 8.99
N ARG A 124 10.21 5.85 9.78
CA ARG A 124 9.22 6.18 10.83
C ARG A 124 9.83 6.23 12.23
N MET A 125 10.94 5.55 12.45
CA MET A 125 11.72 5.75 13.68
C MET A 125 12.38 7.11 13.55
N GLY A 126 11.92 8.09 14.34
CA GLY A 126 12.26 9.49 14.20
C GLY A 126 13.75 9.69 13.91
N PHE A 127 14.07 10.17 12.71
CA PHE A 127 15.43 10.55 12.41
C PHE A 127 15.80 11.70 13.34
N TYR A 128 16.76 11.44 14.24
CA TYR A 128 17.54 12.50 14.84
C TYR A 128 18.36 13.14 13.70
N ARG A 129 17.75 14.06 12.95
CA ARG A 129 18.49 14.94 12.05
C ARG A 129 19.24 15.93 12.92
N GLY A 130 20.33 15.45 13.52
CA GLY A 130 21.41 16.31 14.02
C GLY A 130 21.93 17.08 12.82
N ARG A 131 21.46 18.30 12.67
CA ARG A 131 21.91 19.22 11.62
C ARG A 131 23.32 19.65 12.00
N CYS A 132 24.33 19.02 11.41
CA CYS A 132 25.70 19.52 11.39
C CYS A 132 26.25 19.46 9.95
N ARG A 133 25.93 20.48 9.17
CA ARG A 133 26.88 21.25 8.36
C ARG A 133 26.18 22.43 7.71
#